data_AF-A0A8B7T7X1-F1
#
_entry.id   AF-A0A8B7T7X1-F1
#
_cell.length_a   1.000
_cell.length_b   1.000
_cell.length_c   1.000
_cell.angle_alpha   90.00
_cell.angle_beta   90.00
_cell.angle_gamma   90.00
#
_symmetry.space_group_name_H-M   'P 1'
#
loop_
_entity.id
_entity.type
_entity.pdbx_description
1 polymer ?
#
loop_
_entity_poly.entity_id
_entity_poly.type
_entity_poly.pdbx_seq_one_letter_code
_entity_poly.pdbx_strand_id
1 'polypeptide(L)'
;MCLLDQIPSWTLNESPQYRITCYISYSPCHDCAENLAAFLRENSRVQLRICASRIYKVGEYKTGLCTLQKAGAQVTIMTPKGQHGTHGVQKMCQVRPLMDKEIFRENFHQDRWPHETYLCYEVERLEGDSWITVEELKGFLRNEPKINQFLPANNVDPGRHAELCLLDQIPSWTLNESLQYRITCYISWSPCHDCAENLAAFLRENSHVQLRISASCIYTRGMYGTGLHTLQKAGAQVTIMTPEGQHGTHGVQVGWERPVGSC
;
A
#
# COMPACT_ATOMS: atom_id res chain seq x y z
N MET A 1 -27.65 -13.46 -9.04
CA MET A 1 -27.93 -12.23 -8.28
C MET A 1 -27.27 -12.34 -6.93
N CYS A 2 -26.29 -11.50 -6.65
CA CYS A 2 -25.59 -11.51 -5.37
C CYS A 2 -26.42 -10.75 -4.34
N LEU A 3 -26.41 -11.17 -3.07
CA LEU A 3 -27.00 -10.39 -1.96
C LEU A 3 -26.48 -8.93 -1.94
N LEU A 4 -25.26 -8.73 -2.44
CA LEU A 4 -24.61 -7.44 -2.58
C LEU A 4 -25.32 -6.49 -3.55
N ASP A 5 -25.99 -7.01 -4.58
CA ASP A 5 -26.73 -6.20 -5.56
C ASP A 5 -28.00 -5.57 -4.94
N GLN A 6 -28.46 -6.11 -3.80
CA GLN A 6 -29.66 -5.65 -3.13
C GLN A 6 -29.36 -4.55 -2.10
N ILE A 7 -28.12 -4.46 -1.60
CA ILE A 7 -27.74 -3.48 -0.58
C ILE A 7 -28.03 -2.04 -1.02
N PRO A 8 -27.72 -1.61 -2.27
CA PRO A 8 -28.05 -0.28 -2.73
C PRO A 8 -29.55 0.06 -2.76
N SER A 9 -30.42 -0.96 -2.74
CA SER A 9 -31.87 -0.78 -2.75
C SER A 9 -32.50 -0.71 -1.35
N TRP A 10 -31.70 -0.85 -0.28
CA TRP A 10 -32.23 -0.84 1.08
C TRP A 10 -32.55 0.59 1.52
N THR A 11 -33.81 0.82 1.90
CA THR A 11 -34.23 2.06 2.56
C THR A 11 -33.74 2.04 4.01
N LEU A 12 -32.63 2.73 4.28
CA LEU A 12 -32.08 2.89 5.61
C LEU A 12 -32.71 4.11 6.30
N ASN A 13 -33.21 3.96 7.54
CA ASN A 13 -33.81 5.06 8.28
C ASN A 13 -32.76 6.12 8.66
N GLU A 14 -33.15 7.39 8.72
CA GLU A 14 -32.23 8.51 8.93
C GLU A 14 -31.60 8.62 10.34
N SER A 15 -31.73 7.64 11.23
CA SER A 15 -31.36 7.83 12.65
C SER A 15 -30.16 7.01 13.13
N PRO A 16 -30.03 5.69 12.91
CA PRO A 16 -28.85 4.96 13.37
C PRO A 16 -27.72 4.89 12.32
N GLN A 17 -26.49 4.76 12.80
CA GLN A 17 -25.36 4.32 12.00
C GLN A 17 -25.48 2.82 11.74
N TYR A 18 -25.41 2.39 10.47
CA TYR A 18 -25.59 1.00 10.10
C TYR A 18 -24.24 0.32 9.91
N ARG A 19 -24.06 -0.86 10.50
CA ARG A 19 -22.92 -1.74 10.21
C ARG A 19 -23.41 -3.00 9.53
N ILE A 20 -23.10 -3.13 8.24
CA ILE A 20 -23.46 -4.28 7.41
C ILE A 20 -22.23 -5.19 7.31
N THR A 21 -22.35 -6.44 7.73
CA THR A 21 -21.29 -7.46 7.57
C THR A 21 -21.79 -8.61 6.72
N CYS A 22 -21.18 -8.80 5.55
CA CYS A 22 -21.52 -9.84 4.60
C CYS A 22 -20.50 -10.98 4.66
N TYR A 23 -20.98 -12.23 4.70
CA TYR A 23 -20.17 -13.43 4.53
C TYR A 23 -20.53 -14.07 3.20
N ILE A 24 -19.58 -14.13 2.27
CA ILE A 24 -19.83 -14.54 0.89
C ILE A 24 -18.79 -15.56 0.40
N SER A 25 -19.16 -16.40 -0.56
CA SER A 25 -18.25 -17.43 -1.09
C SER A 25 -17.17 -16.85 -2.00
N TYR A 26 -17.46 -15.76 -2.71
CA TYR A 26 -16.53 -15.08 -3.60
C TYR A 26 -16.59 -13.59 -3.34
N SER A 27 -15.46 -12.90 -3.47
CA SER A 27 -15.41 -11.43 -3.41
C SER A 27 -16.34 -10.82 -4.48
N PRO A 28 -16.79 -9.57 -4.30
CA PRO A 28 -17.56 -8.87 -5.34
C PRO A 28 -16.79 -8.88 -6.67
N CYS A 29 -17.51 -8.99 -7.80
CA CYS A 29 -16.94 -8.69 -9.11
C CYS A 29 -16.75 -7.17 -9.28
N HIS A 30 -16.18 -6.75 -10.42
CA HIS A 30 -15.97 -5.33 -10.73
C HIS A 30 -17.26 -4.49 -10.59
N ASP A 31 -18.33 -4.86 -11.31
CA ASP A 31 -19.58 -4.11 -11.31
C ASP A 31 -20.25 -4.06 -9.93
N CYS A 32 -20.28 -5.20 -9.21
CA CYS A 32 -20.81 -5.23 -7.85
C CYS A 32 -20.00 -4.32 -6.91
N ALA A 33 -18.67 -4.26 -7.08
CA ALA A 33 -17.83 -3.44 -6.24
C ALA A 33 -18.02 -1.94 -6.52
N GLU A 34 -18.15 -1.54 -7.78
CA GLU A 34 -18.45 -0.16 -8.18
C GLU A 34 -19.83 0.29 -7.67
N ASN A 35 -20.86 -0.54 -7.82
CA ASN A 35 -22.20 -0.24 -7.33
C ASN A 35 -22.23 -0.07 -5.79
N LEU A 36 -21.55 -0.95 -5.06
CA LEU A 36 -21.41 -0.82 -3.61
C LEU A 36 -20.60 0.44 -3.22
N ALA A 37 -19.57 0.78 -3.99
CA ALA A 37 -18.77 1.97 -3.74
C ALA A 37 -19.60 3.25 -3.93
N ALA A 38 -20.42 3.32 -4.99
CA ALA A 38 -21.35 4.43 -5.21
C ALA A 38 -22.34 4.57 -4.04
N PHE A 39 -22.95 3.45 -3.63
CA PHE A 39 -23.84 3.42 -2.46
C PHE A 39 -23.17 3.95 -1.18
N LEU A 40 -21.94 3.54 -0.89
CA LEU A 40 -21.22 4.00 0.31
C LEU A 40 -20.88 5.49 0.28
N ARG A 41 -20.59 6.05 -0.91
CA ARG A 41 -20.36 7.50 -1.07
C ARG A 41 -21.62 8.30 -0.77
N GLU A 42 -22.78 7.79 -1.18
CA GLU A 42 -24.08 8.41 -0.93
C GLU A 42 -24.57 8.21 0.52
N ASN A 43 -24.05 7.18 1.20
CA ASN A 43 -24.51 6.76 2.53
C ASN A 43 -23.36 6.73 3.55
N SER A 44 -22.90 7.92 3.96
CA SER A 44 -21.79 8.11 4.91
C SER A 44 -22.00 7.49 6.31
N ARG A 45 -23.23 7.09 6.63
CA ARG A 45 -23.60 6.44 7.90
C ARG A 45 -23.54 4.91 7.83
N VAL A 46 -23.16 4.33 6.71
CA VAL A 46 -23.06 2.89 6.52
C VAL A 46 -21.60 2.44 6.57
N GLN A 47 -21.30 1.53 7.48
CA GLN A 47 -20.04 0.77 7.51
C GLN A 47 -20.27 -0.59 6.87
N LEU A 48 -19.63 -0.84 5.72
CA LEU A 48 -19.72 -2.14 5.05
C LEU A 48 -18.47 -2.97 5.29
N ARG A 49 -18.66 -4.21 5.73
CA ARG A 49 -17.61 -5.22 5.86
C ARG A 49 -17.99 -6.45 5.05
N ILE A 50 -17.07 -6.90 4.20
CA ILE A 50 -17.24 -8.07 3.34
C ILE A 50 -16.16 -9.09 3.70
N CYS A 51 -16.59 -10.26 4.12
CA CYS A 51 -15.77 -11.43 4.40
C CYS A 51 -16.03 -12.48 3.32
N ALA A 52 -15.15 -12.57 2.34
CA ALA A 52 -15.24 -13.54 1.25
C ALA A 52 -14.35 -14.77 1.52
N SER A 53 -14.78 -15.99 1.17
CA SER A 53 -13.89 -17.16 1.30
C SER A 53 -12.87 -17.26 0.16
N ARG A 54 -13.18 -16.69 -1.02
CA ARG A 54 -12.31 -16.71 -2.21
C ARG A 54 -12.35 -15.37 -2.95
N ILE A 55 -11.29 -15.07 -3.69
CA ILE A 55 -11.26 -13.91 -4.60
C ILE A 55 -11.90 -14.31 -5.93
N TYR A 56 -12.83 -13.49 -6.43
CA TYR A 56 -13.40 -13.61 -7.77
C TYR A 56 -12.43 -13.03 -8.81
N LYS A 57 -11.67 -13.90 -9.50
CA LYS A 57 -10.58 -13.50 -10.40
C LYS A 57 -11.01 -13.38 -11.87
N VAL A 58 -12.08 -12.64 -12.15
CA VAL A 58 -12.58 -12.43 -13.53
C VAL A 58 -12.73 -10.92 -13.79
N GLY A 59 -12.30 -10.47 -14.97
CA GLY A 59 -12.34 -9.06 -15.38
C GLY A 59 -11.45 -8.15 -14.53
N GLU A 60 -11.83 -6.88 -14.42
CA GLU A 60 -11.11 -5.86 -13.64
C GLU A 60 -11.43 -5.90 -12.13
N TYR A 61 -11.47 -7.11 -11.55
CA TYR A 61 -11.85 -7.30 -10.15
C TYR A 61 -10.95 -6.55 -9.16
N LYS A 62 -9.64 -6.42 -9.45
CA LYS A 62 -8.70 -5.67 -8.59
C LYS A 62 -9.08 -4.19 -8.51
N THR A 63 -9.41 -3.60 -9.66
CA THR A 63 -9.85 -2.20 -9.76
C THR A 63 -11.13 -2.00 -8.96
N GLY A 64 -12.14 -2.86 -9.16
CA GLY A 64 -13.41 -2.76 -8.44
C GLY A 64 -13.24 -2.90 -6.92
N LEU A 65 -12.46 -3.88 -6.45
CA LEU A 65 -12.18 -4.04 -5.01
C LEU A 65 -11.43 -2.84 -4.42
N CYS A 66 -10.49 -2.26 -5.17
CA CYS A 66 -9.79 -1.04 -4.77
C CYS A 66 -10.75 0.15 -4.68
N THR A 67 -11.64 0.33 -5.65
CA THR A 67 -12.67 1.38 -5.61
C THR A 67 -13.58 1.23 -4.41
N LEU A 68 -14.00 0.00 -4.11
CA LEU A 68 -14.84 -0.32 -2.96
C LEU A 68 -14.15 -0.05 -1.62
N GLN A 69 -12.86 -0.37 -1.50
CA GLN A 69 -12.05 -0.03 -0.32
C GLN A 69 -11.90 1.48 -0.14
N LYS A 70 -11.64 2.22 -1.23
CA LYS A 70 -11.57 3.70 -1.19
C LYS A 70 -12.88 4.35 -0.78
N ALA A 71 -14.01 3.71 -1.06
CA ALA A 71 -15.33 4.15 -0.59
C ALA A 71 -15.61 3.80 0.89
N GLY A 72 -14.65 3.21 1.61
CA GLY A 72 -14.74 2.94 3.04
C GLY A 72 -15.16 1.51 3.41
N ALA A 73 -15.32 0.60 2.43
CA ALA A 73 -15.64 -0.79 2.72
C ALA A 73 -14.41 -1.58 3.22
N GLN A 74 -14.63 -2.46 4.18
CA GLN A 74 -13.63 -3.42 4.64
C GLN A 74 -13.79 -4.75 3.91
N VAL A 75 -12.92 -5.05 2.93
CA VAL A 75 -12.97 -6.33 2.19
C VAL A 75 -11.89 -7.29 2.67
N THR A 76 -12.28 -8.52 2.96
CA THR A 76 -11.47 -9.54 3.62
C THR A 76 -11.60 -10.90 2.93
N ILE A 77 -10.49 -11.64 2.85
CA ILE A 77 -10.48 -13.07 2.53
C ILE A 77 -10.36 -13.92 3.80
N MET A 78 -11.27 -14.88 3.96
CA MET A 78 -11.29 -15.85 5.04
C MET A 78 -10.32 -16.99 4.73
N THR A 79 -9.47 -17.36 5.69
CA THR A 79 -8.59 -18.53 5.60
C THR A 79 -9.19 -19.72 6.36
N PRO A 80 -9.17 -20.95 5.81
CA PRO A 80 -9.57 -22.14 6.56
C PRO A 80 -8.64 -22.37 7.77
N LYS A 81 -9.21 -22.77 8.92
CA LYS A 81 -8.39 -23.25 10.04
C LYS A 81 -7.81 -24.63 9.69
N GLY A 82 -6.52 -24.84 10.00
CA GLY A 82 -5.99 -26.17 10.26
C GLY A 82 -6.75 -26.79 11.43
N GLN A 83 -6.96 -28.11 11.38
CA GLN A 83 -7.74 -28.86 12.36
C GLN A 83 -7.25 -28.58 13.79
N HIS A 84 -8.04 -27.88 14.61
CA HIS A 84 -8.32 -28.10 16.03
C HIS A 84 -9.24 -26.96 16.53
N GLY A 85 -10.30 -27.34 17.25
CA GLY A 85 -11.53 -26.57 17.40
C GLY A 85 -11.46 -25.33 18.30
N THR A 86 -12.31 -24.36 17.96
CA THR A 86 -13.30 -23.66 18.82
C THR A 86 -14.03 -22.65 17.93
N HIS A 87 -15.35 -22.58 18.10
CA HIS A 87 -16.25 -21.69 17.37
C HIS A 87 -15.85 -20.23 17.61
N GLY A 88 -15.29 -19.60 16.57
CA GLY A 88 -14.85 -18.22 16.61
C GLY A 88 -14.39 -17.84 15.21
N VAL A 89 -15.12 -16.92 14.58
CA VAL A 89 -14.78 -16.32 13.29
C VAL A 89 -13.40 -15.65 13.45
N GLN A 90 -12.37 -16.12 12.75
CA GLN A 90 -10.99 -15.69 12.99
C GLN A 90 -10.18 -15.44 11.71
N LYS A 91 -9.39 -14.36 11.82
CA LYS A 91 -8.36 -13.76 10.96
C LYS A 91 -8.85 -13.13 9.64
N MET A 92 -8.77 -11.81 9.63
CA MET A 92 -9.25 -10.92 8.59
C MET A 92 -8.06 -10.52 7.69
N CYS A 93 -7.78 -11.26 6.61
CA CYS A 93 -6.74 -10.87 5.66
C CYS A 93 -7.35 -9.98 4.57
N GLN A 94 -6.99 -8.70 4.52
CA GLN A 94 -7.41 -7.84 3.41
C GLN A 94 -6.85 -8.35 2.08
N VAL A 95 -7.62 -8.19 0.99
CA VAL A 95 -7.11 -8.45 -0.37
C VAL A 95 -6.05 -7.39 -0.65
N ARG A 96 -4.78 -7.78 -0.57
CA ARG A 96 -3.65 -6.91 -0.85
C ARG A 96 -3.24 -7.07 -2.32
N PRO A 97 -3.27 -6.02 -3.14
CA PRO A 97 -2.70 -6.10 -4.48
C PRO A 97 -1.20 -6.38 -4.36
N LEU A 98 -0.74 -7.48 -4.95
CA LEU A 98 0.67 -7.76 -5.15
C LEU A 98 1.13 -7.07 -6.43
N MET A 99 2.35 -6.52 -6.40
CA MET A 99 3.01 -6.00 -7.59
C MET A 99 3.19 -7.12 -8.61
N ASP A 100 2.91 -6.83 -9.88
CA ASP A 100 3.12 -7.77 -10.95
C ASP A 100 4.62 -8.10 -11.10
N LYS A 101 4.94 -9.37 -11.40
CA LYS A 101 6.32 -9.86 -11.44
C LYS A 101 7.13 -9.19 -12.56
N GLU A 102 6.51 -8.94 -13.71
CA GLU A 102 7.15 -8.27 -14.82
C GLU A 102 7.40 -6.79 -14.49
N ILE A 103 6.45 -6.11 -13.86
CA ILE A 103 6.62 -4.74 -13.35
C ILE A 103 7.81 -4.66 -12.40
N PHE A 104 7.89 -5.59 -11.43
CA PHE A 104 9.01 -5.63 -10.49
C PHE A 104 10.34 -5.81 -11.21
N ARG A 105 10.44 -6.79 -12.12
CA ARG A 105 11.66 -7.06 -12.89
C ARG A 105 12.08 -5.89 -13.77
N GLU A 106 11.14 -5.13 -14.31
CA GLU A 106 11.43 -3.99 -15.17
C GLU A 106 11.92 -2.78 -14.39
N ASN A 107 11.38 -2.56 -13.18
CA ASN A 107 11.63 -1.34 -12.43
C ASN A 107 12.72 -1.46 -11.36
N PHE A 108 12.94 -2.65 -10.77
CA PHE A 108 13.92 -2.87 -9.70
C PHE A 108 15.22 -3.51 -10.20
N HIS A 109 15.47 -3.49 -11.51
CA HIS A 109 16.72 -4.00 -12.08
C HIS A 109 17.68 -2.85 -12.36
N GLN A 110 18.91 -2.93 -11.85
CA GLN A 110 19.90 -1.85 -11.89
C GLN A 110 20.27 -1.41 -13.32
N ASP A 111 20.24 -2.33 -14.27
CA ASP A 111 20.57 -2.05 -15.67
C ASP A 111 19.40 -1.52 -16.51
N ARG A 112 18.20 -1.39 -15.92
CA ARG A 112 17.02 -0.85 -16.61
C ARG A 112 16.79 0.57 -16.13
N TRP A 113 16.52 1.47 -17.07
CA TRP A 113 16.40 2.91 -16.83
C TRP A 113 14.94 3.35 -17.00
N PRO A 114 14.01 2.80 -16.20
CA PRO A 114 12.59 3.08 -16.36
C PRO A 114 12.28 4.55 -16.03
N HIS A 115 11.30 5.11 -16.73
CA HIS A 115 10.77 6.44 -16.42
C HIS A 115 9.84 6.46 -15.20
N GLU A 116 9.42 5.28 -14.72
CA GLU A 116 8.57 5.12 -13.54
C GLU A 116 9.41 4.83 -12.29
N THR A 117 8.97 5.41 -11.18
CA THR A 117 9.48 5.09 -9.84
C THR A 117 8.41 4.30 -9.10
N TYR A 118 8.73 3.06 -8.75
CA TYR A 118 7.90 2.21 -7.91
C TYR A 118 8.46 2.17 -6.49
N LEU A 119 7.55 2.18 -5.51
CA LEU A 119 7.88 2.17 -4.09
C LEU A 119 7.00 1.14 -3.40
N CYS A 120 7.61 0.09 -2.87
CA CYS A 120 6.98 -0.85 -1.93
C CYS A 120 7.26 -0.40 -0.50
N TYR A 121 6.30 -0.57 0.40
CA TYR A 121 6.48 -0.19 1.80
C TYR A 121 5.85 -1.19 2.75
N GLU A 122 6.42 -1.25 3.95
CA GLU A 122 5.86 -1.92 5.11
C GLU A 122 6.00 -1.03 6.33
N VAL A 123 5.05 -1.16 7.26
CA VAL A 123 4.99 -0.39 8.49
C VAL A 123 5.07 -1.35 9.66
N GLU A 124 5.99 -1.08 10.56
CA GLU A 124 6.16 -1.82 11.81
C GLU A 124 5.82 -0.90 12.99
N ARG A 125 5.24 -1.45 14.04
CA ARG A 125 4.98 -0.77 15.31
C ARG A 125 5.88 -1.36 16.38
N LEU A 126 6.46 -0.50 17.22
CA LEU A 126 7.24 -0.96 18.36
C LEU A 126 6.30 -1.42 19.49
N GLU A 127 6.46 -2.67 19.92
CA GLU A 127 5.78 -3.26 21.06
C GLU A 127 6.83 -3.85 22.02
N GLY A 128 7.00 -3.20 23.17
CA GLY A 128 8.15 -3.48 24.04
C GLY A 128 9.45 -3.21 23.29
N ASP A 129 10.28 -4.25 23.15
CA ASP A 129 11.56 -4.19 22.43
C ASP A 129 11.50 -4.78 21.01
N SER A 130 10.32 -5.15 20.53
CA SER A 130 10.14 -5.84 19.24
C SER A 130 9.34 -4.99 18.25
N TRP A 131 9.79 -5.01 16.99
CA TRP A 131 9.07 -4.39 15.88
C TRP A 131 8.09 -5.40 15.29
N ILE A 132 6.80 -5.06 15.31
CA ILE A 132 5.72 -5.92 14.83
C ILE A 132 5.16 -5.32 13.54
N THR A 133 5.21 -6.08 12.45
CA THR A 133 4.65 -5.66 11.16
C THR A 133 3.15 -5.46 11.25
N VAL A 134 2.69 -4.28 10.85
CA VAL A 134 1.27 -3.96 10.65
C VAL A 134 0.89 -4.38 9.24
N GLU A 135 0.49 -5.65 9.10
CA GLU A 135 0.20 -6.30 7.82
C GLU A 135 -0.78 -5.49 6.96
N GLU A 136 -1.74 -4.81 7.56
CA GLU A 136 -2.76 -3.99 6.89
C GLU A 136 -2.17 -2.78 6.17
N LEU A 137 -1.00 -2.30 6.60
CA LEU A 137 -0.32 -1.13 6.03
C LEU A 137 0.80 -1.51 5.07
N LYS A 138 0.94 -2.80 4.70
CA LYS A 138 1.90 -3.21 3.68
C LYS A 138 1.32 -2.96 2.29
N GLY A 139 2.08 -2.32 1.41
CA GLY A 139 1.60 -1.95 0.08
C GLY A 139 2.71 -1.57 -0.90
N PHE A 140 2.28 -1.10 -2.06
CA PHE A 140 3.14 -0.46 -3.04
C PHE A 140 2.39 0.64 -3.78
N LEU A 141 3.14 1.58 -4.34
CA LEU A 141 2.66 2.67 -5.16
C LEU A 141 3.67 2.98 -6.27
N ARG A 142 3.30 3.88 -7.18
CA ARG A 142 4.22 4.44 -8.17
C ARG A 142 4.02 5.95 -8.26
N ASN A 143 4.97 6.63 -8.90
CA ASN A 143 4.79 8.04 -9.25
C ASN A 143 3.52 8.24 -10.12
N GLU A 144 2.84 9.35 -9.91
CA GLU A 144 1.66 9.71 -10.69
C GLU A 144 2.07 10.59 -11.88
N PRO A 145 1.85 10.12 -13.12
CA PRO A 145 2.00 10.97 -14.29
C PRO A 145 0.86 11.99 -14.32
N LYS A 146 1.11 13.20 -14.82
CA LYS A 146 -0.01 14.13 -15.06
C LYS A 146 -0.78 13.72 -16.32
N ILE A 147 -2.00 13.23 -16.12
CA ILE A 147 -3.03 13.19 -17.15
C ILE A 147 -3.65 14.60 -17.20
N ASN A 148 -3.20 15.43 -18.12
CA ASN A 148 -3.94 16.64 -18.45
C ASN A 148 -4.04 16.77 -19.97
N GLN A 149 -5.12 16.21 -20.54
CA GLN A 149 -5.43 16.34 -21.98
C GLN A 149 -5.81 17.78 -22.39
N PHE A 150 -5.92 18.72 -21.43
CA PHE A 150 -6.47 20.05 -21.65
C PHE A 150 -5.52 21.23 -21.36
N LEU A 151 -4.24 21.00 -21.03
CA LEU A 151 -3.28 22.10 -20.83
C LEU A 151 -2.34 22.27 -22.04
N PRO A 152 -2.04 23.52 -22.45
CA PRO A 152 -1.10 23.79 -23.55
C PRO A 152 0.32 23.37 -23.17
N ALA A 153 1.07 22.87 -24.16
CA ALA A 153 2.37 22.19 -24.06
C ALA A 153 3.53 22.96 -23.39
N ASN A 154 3.29 24.19 -22.92
CA ASN A 154 4.34 25.13 -22.52
C ASN A 154 4.40 25.37 -20.99
N ASN A 155 3.52 24.75 -20.21
CA ASN A 155 3.59 24.73 -18.74
C ASN A 155 3.75 23.29 -18.26
N VAL A 156 5.01 22.86 -18.13
CA VAL A 156 5.39 21.51 -17.69
C VAL A 156 5.23 21.43 -16.18
N ASP A 157 4.11 20.86 -15.74
CA ASP A 157 3.89 20.57 -14.33
C ASP A 157 4.47 19.16 -14.02
N PRO A 158 5.42 19.03 -13.08
CA PRO A 158 6.39 17.92 -13.03
C PRO A 158 5.86 16.51 -12.68
N GLY A 159 4.55 16.28 -12.60
CA GLY A 159 4.01 15.03 -12.06
C GLY A 159 4.25 14.91 -10.56
N ARG A 160 3.84 13.78 -9.95
CA ARG A 160 4.06 13.54 -8.52
C ARG A 160 4.92 12.32 -8.31
N HIS A 161 6.06 12.49 -7.64
CA HIS A 161 7.01 11.41 -7.41
C HIS A 161 6.48 10.41 -6.37
N ALA A 162 6.98 9.17 -6.40
CA ALA A 162 6.50 8.08 -5.55
C ALA A 162 6.66 8.39 -4.05
N GLU A 163 7.73 9.08 -3.66
CA GLU A 163 8.01 9.52 -2.30
C GLU A 163 6.94 10.49 -1.78
N LEU A 164 6.48 11.41 -2.65
CA LEU A 164 5.43 12.35 -2.29
C LEU A 164 4.07 11.67 -2.25
N CYS A 165 3.80 10.71 -3.14
CA CYS A 165 2.61 9.86 -3.06
C CYS A 165 2.57 9.05 -1.75
N LEU A 166 3.72 8.58 -1.25
CA LEU A 166 3.81 7.94 0.06
C LEU A 166 3.45 8.92 1.18
N LEU A 167 3.99 10.14 1.14
CA LEU A 167 3.67 11.18 2.13
C LEU A 167 2.17 11.53 2.13
N ASP A 168 1.51 11.55 0.98
CA ASP A 168 0.06 11.75 0.90
C ASP A 168 -0.74 10.58 1.49
N GLN A 169 -0.16 9.38 1.43
CA GLN A 169 -0.82 8.18 1.90
C GLN A 169 -0.73 8.03 3.44
N ILE A 170 0.38 8.44 4.05
CA ILE A 170 0.65 8.27 5.50
C ILE A 170 -0.49 8.82 6.39
N PRO A 171 -1.07 10.02 6.16
CA PRO A 171 -2.18 10.54 6.97
C PRO A 171 -3.40 9.60 7.04
N SER A 172 -3.64 8.82 5.98
CA SER A 172 -4.77 7.86 5.95
C SER A 172 -4.58 6.65 6.88
N TRP A 173 -3.36 6.41 7.36
CA TRP A 173 -3.04 5.28 8.25
C TRP A 173 -3.39 5.58 9.71
N THR A 174 -3.68 6.84 10.06
CA THR A 174 -4.06 7.26 11.42
C THR A 174 -3.09 6.71 12.49
N LEU A 175 -1.79 6.89 12.26
CA LEU A 175 -0.75 6.43 13.18
C LEU A 175 -0.91 7.13 14.54
N ASN A 176 -0.82 6.36 15.63
CA ASN A 176 -0.97 6.91 16.97
C ASN A 176 0.34 7.56 17.42
N GLU A 177 0.35 8.88 17.58
CA GLU A 177 1.54 9.66 17.95
C GLU A 177 2.22 9.25 19.27
N SER A 178 1.51 8.53 20.15
CA SER A 178 2.09 7.96 21.40
C SER A 178 2.90 6.68 21.19
N LEU A 179 2.86 6.09 19.99
CA LEU A 179 3.54 4.85 19.64
C LEU A 179 4.65 5.12 18.63
N GLN A 180 5.69 4.28 18.65
CA GLN A 180 6.79 4.36 17.71
C GLN A 180 6.51 3.48 16.49
N TYR A 181 6.71 4.03 15.30
CA TYR A 181 6.55 3.32 14.04
C TYR A 181 7.85 3.34 13.23
N ARG A 182 8.02 2.31 12.41
CA ARG A 182 9.07 2.24 11.41
C ARG A 182 8.46 1.96 10.05
N ILE A 183 8.67 2.87 9.12
CA ILE A 183 8.30 2.72 7.72
C ILE A 183 9.54 2.28 6.97
N THR A 184 9.49 1.11 6.34
CA THR A 184 10.56 0.59 5.48
C THR A 184 10.11 0.63 4.04
N CYS A 185 10.84 1.38 3.21
CA CYS A 185 10.57 1.58 1.80
C CYS A 185 11.62 0.86 0.94
N TYR A 186 11.15 0.16 -0.09
CA TYR A 186 11.94 -0.45 -1.14
C TYR A 186 11.57 0.28 -2.44
N ILE A 187 12.47 1.12 -2.95
CA ILE A 187 12.19 2.04 -4.05
C ILE A 187 13.07 1.74 -5.27
N SER A 188 12.54 1.85 -6.49
CA SER A 188 13.33 1.59 -7.70
C SER A 188 14.44 2.62 -7.93
N TRP A 189 14.14 3.90 -7.67
CA TRP A 189 15.09 5.01 -7.75
C TRP A 189 15.23 5.69 -6.39
N SER A 190 16.44 6.07 -6.00
CA SER A 190 16.64 6.86 -4.78
C SER A 190 15.91 8.21 -4.88
N PRO A 191 15.46 8.78 -3.75
CA PRO A 191 14.83 10.10 -3.74
C PRO A 191 15.65 11.18 -4.43
N CYS A 192 14.98 12.00 -5.26
CA CYS A 192 15.57 13.23 -5.77
C CYS A 192 15.74 14.26 -4.64
N HIS A 193 16.43 15.37 -4.91
CA HIS A 193 16.67 16.42 -3.92
C HIS A 193 15.39 16.90 -3.20
N ASP A 194 14.38 17.30 -3.97
CA ASP A 194 13.14 17.84 -3.41
C ASP A 194 12.37 16.79 -2.59
N CYS A 195 12.31 15.55 -3.09
CA CYS A 195 11.66 14.45 -2.36
C CYS A 195 12.38 14.15 -1.04
N ALA A 196 13.71 14.17 -1.05
CA ALA A 196 14.50 13.95 0.15
C ALA A 196 14.32 15.07 1.18
N GLU A 197 14.23 16.33 0.75
CA GLU A 197 13.92 17.47 1.63
C GLU A 197 12.51 17.36 2.24
N ASN A 198 11.51 16.96 1.45
CA ASN A 198 10.13 16.75 1.95
C ASN A 198 10.06 15.59 2.95
N LEU A 199 10.72 14.46 2.66
CA LEU A 199 10.82 13.35 3.61
C LEU A 199 11.55 13.77 4.89
N ALA A 200 12.59 14.59 4.79
CA ALA A 200 13.31 15.12 5.94
C ALA A 200 12.46 16.06 6.80
N ALA A 201 11.62 16.89 6.16
CA ALA A 201 10.66 17.74 6.86
C ALA A 201 9.61 16.90 7.60
N PHE A 202 9.05 15.89 6.93
CA PHE A 202 8.13 14.93 7.54
C PHE A 202 8.73 14.27 8.79
N LEU A 203 9.98 13.80 8.75
CA LEU A 203 10.63 13.18 9.90
C LEU A 203 10.86 14.15 11.07
N ARG A 204 11.16 15.41 10.77
CA ARG A 204 11.31 16.45 11.81
C ARG A 204 9.99 16.74 12.52
N GLU A 205 8.88 16.70 11.79
CA GLU A 205 7.53 16.92 12.33
C GLU A 205 6.97 15.65 13.02
N ASN A 206 7.41 14.46 12.62
CA ASN A 206 6.90 13.17 13.08
C ASN A 206 7.99 12.36 13.78
N SER A 207 8.45 12.85 14.94
CA SER A 207 9.52 12.21 15.74
C SER A 207 9.21 10.78 16.21
N HIS A 208 7.94 10.36 16.15
CA HIS A 208 7.47 9.01 16.45
C HIS A 208 7.60 8.03 15.27
N VAL A 209 8.11 8.48 14.11
CA VAL A 209 8.27 7.69 12.89
C VAL A 209 9.75 7.59 12.53
N GLN A 210 10.21 6.36 12.33
CA GLN A 210 11.50 6.06 11.73
C GLN A 210 11.32 5.69 10.26
N LEU A 211 12.22 6.15 9.39
CA LEU A 211 12.19 5.84 7.97
C LEU A 211 13.44 5.09 7.53
N ARG A 212 13.24 3.97 6.84
CA ARG A 212 14.29 3.23 6.14
C ARG A 212 13.98 3.24 4.65
N ILE A 213 14.97 3.55 3.82
CA ILE A 213 14.85 3.53 2.37
C ILE A 213 15.97 2.65 1.84
N SER A 214 15.60 1.55 1.20
CA SER A 214 16.49 0.78 0.33
C SER A 214 16.14 1.12 -1.11
N ALA A 215 17.09 1.69 -1.86
CA ALA A 215 16.89 2.04 -3.27
C ALA A 215 17.59 1.02 -4.19
N SER A 216 16.94 0.61 -5.27
CA SER A 216 17.56 -0.25 -6.28
C SER A 216 18.64 0.50 -7.06
N CYS A 217 18.33 1.73 -7.50
CA CYS A 217 19.21 2.56 -8.32
C CYS A 217 19.38 3.95 -7.69
N ILE A 218 20.55 4.57 -7.89
CA ILE A 218 20.77 5.97 -7.47
C ILE A 218 20.28 6.91 -8.56
N TYR A 219 19.37 7.82 -8.22
CA TYR A 219 18.96 8.91 -9.08
C TYR A 219 20.01 10.04 -9.05
N THR A 220 20.81 10.17 -10.11
CA THR A 220 22.00 11.05 -10.11
C THR A 220 21.78 12.45 -10.67
N ARG A 221 20.52 12.87 -10.91
CA ARG A 221 20.22 14.21 -11.47
C ARG A 221 20.05 15.25 -10.36
N GLY A 222 20.45 16.49 -10.66
CA GLY A 222 20.31 17.62 -9.73
C GLY A 222 21.17 17.47 -8.48
N MET A 223 20.70 18.05 -7.36
CA MET A 223 21.41 18.03 -6.07
C MET A 223 21.08 16.79 -5.22
N TYR A 224 20.96 15.62 -5.86
CA TYR A 224 20.55 14.37 -5.20
C TYR A 224 21.41 14.03 -3.99
N GLY A 225 22.74 14.18 -4.09
CA GLY A 225 23.66 13.90 -2.98
C GLY A 225 23.40 14.78 -1.76
N THR A 226 23.15 16.08 -1.97
CA THR A 226 22.75 17.00 -0.90
C THR A 226 21.43 16.58 -0.27
N GLY A 227 20.42 16.24 -1.10
CA GLY A 227 19.12 15.79 -0.60
C GLY A 227 19.21 14.51 0.23
N LEU A 228 19.88 13.48 -0.27
CA LEU A 228 20.07 12.22 0.47
C LEU A 228 20.81 12.44 1.80
N HIS A 229 21.80 13.32 1.81
CA HIS A 229 22.51 13.69 3.04
C HIS A 229 21.63 14.48 4.02
N THR A 230 20.77 15.40 3.55
CA THR A 230 19.75 16.05 4.40
C THR A 230 18.84 14.98 5.02
N LEU A 231 18.35 14.03 4.22
CA LEU A 231 17.45 12.99 4.67
C LEU A 231 18.11 12.08 5.72
N GLN A 232 19.38 11.71 5.53
CA GLN A 232 20.16 10.98 6.53
C GLN A 232 20.33 11.80 7.83
N LYS A 233 20.61 13.10 7.73
CA LYS A 233 20.70 13.99 8.91
C LYS A 233 19.38 14.10 9.68
N ALA A 234 18.24 13.96 9.01
CA ALA A 234 16.93 13.90 9.64
C ALA A 234 16.62 12.56 10.32
N GLY A 235 17.55 11.59 10.28
CA GLY A 235 17.43 10.31 10.97
C GLY A 235 16.97 9.14 10.08
N ALA A 236 16.81 9.36 8.77
CA ALA A 236 16.48 8.27 7.86
C ALA A 236 17.68 7.35 7.60
N GLN A 237 17.45 6.04 7.56
CA GLN A 237 18.43 5.09 7.05
C GLN A 237 18.26 4.96 5.54
N VAL A 238 19.28 5.33 4.76
CA VAL A 238 19.26 5.21 3.29
C VAL A 238 20.35 4.24 2.85
N THR A 239 19.97 3.20 2.11
CA THR A 239 20.86 2.13 1.60
C THR A 239 20.57 1.86 0.12
N ILE A 240 21.54 1.22 -0.55
CA ILE A 240 21.36 0.69 -1.90
C ILE A 240 21.15 -0.83 -1.80
N MET A 241 20.16 -1.33 -2.53
CA MET A 241 19.93 -2.77 -2.63
C MET A 241 21.09 -3.40 -3.40
N THR A 242 21.65 -4.47 -2.85
CA THR A 242 22.64 -5.29 -3.56
C THR A 242 21.94 -6.51 -4.12
N PRO A 243 22.24 -6.93 -5.36
CA PRO A 243 21.89 -8.28 -5.82
C PRO A 243 22.52 -9.27 -4.84
N GLU A 244 21.76 -10.24 -4.35
CA GLU A 244 22.29 -11.20 -3.38
C GLU A 244 23.54 -11.90 -3.93
N GLY A 245 24.64 -11.82 -3.17
CA GLY A 245 25.89 -12.54 -3.44
C GLY A 245 27.10 -11.65 -3.73
N GLN A 246 27.61 -10.94 -2.70
CA GLN A 246 29.03 -10.97 -2.30
C GLN A 246 29.27 -10.07 -1.07
N HIS A 247 29.68 -10.73 0.03
CA HIS A 247 30.29 -10.21 1.27
C HIS A 247 29.45 -9.35 2.25
N GLY A 248 28.84 -10.05 3.23
CA GLY A 248 29.22 -9.94 4.64
C GLY A 248 29.03 -8.60 5.37
N THR A 249 27.81 -8.34 5.86
CA THR A 249 27.44 -8.04 7.27
C THR A 249 26.09 -7.32 7.28
N HIS A 250 25.09 -7.92 7.95
CA HIS A 250 23.73 -7.40 8.15
C HIS A 250 22.95 -6.95 6.89
N GLY A 251 22.82 -7.84 5.91
CA GLY A 251 21.81 -7.71 4.84
C GLY A 251 20.48 -8.31 5.29
N VAL A 252 19.40 -7.53 5.24
CA VAL A 252 18.03 -8.00 5.49
C VAL A 252 17.68 -9.04 4.41
N GLN A 253 17.41 -10.27 4.83
CA GLN A 253 16.78 -11.28 3.97
C GLN A 253 15.36 -10.82 3.64
N VAL A 254 15.12 -10.41 2.40
CA VAL A 254 13.75 -10.35 1.84
C VAL A 254 13.52 -11.63 1.05
N GLY A 255 13.34 -12.73 1.79
CA GLY A 255 12.95 -14.01 1.21
C GLY A 255 11.53 -13.94 0.67
N TRP A 256 11.37 -13.94 -0.65
CA TRP A 256 10.13 -14.36 -1.30
C TRP A 256 10.30 -15.83 -1.70
N GLU A 257 10.14 -16.75 -0.74
CA GLU A 257 10.14 -18.17 -1.05
C GLU A 257 8.95 -18.51 -1.95
N ARG A 258 9.26 -19.21 -3.04
CA ARG A 258 8.28 -19.88 -3.90
C ARG A 258 7.52 -20.89 -3.05
N PRO A 259 6.19 -21.04 -3.16
CA PRO A 259 5.55 -22.28 -2.75
C PRO A 259 6.19 -23.39 -3.57
N VAL A 260 6.95 -24.26 -2.89
CA VAL A 260 7.47 -25.50 -3.45
C VAL A 260 6.24 -26.28 -3.92
N GLY A 261 6.18 -26.52 -5.23
CA GLY A 261 5.20 -27.45 -5.77
C GLY A 261 5.45 -28.84 -5.19
N SER A 262 4.41 -29.50 -4.73
CA SER A 262 4.42 -30.94 -4.48
C SER A 262 3.05 -31.52 -4.81
N CYS A 263 3.07 -32.34 -5.86
CA CYS A 263 2.11 -33.33 -6.36
C CYS A 263 0.75 -32.83 -6.88
#